data_AF-A0A354FLR2-F1
#
_entry.id   AF-A0A354FLR2-F1
#
_cell.length_a   1.000
_cell.length_b   1.000
_cell.length_c   1.000
_cell.angle_alpha   90.00
_cell.angle_beta   90.00
_cell.angle_gamma   90.00
#
_symmetry.space_group_name_H-M   'P 1'
#
loop_
_entity.id
_entity.type
_entity.pdbx_description
1 polymer ?
#
loop_
_entity_poly.entity_id
_entity_poly.type
_entity_poly.pdbx_seq_one_letter_code
_entity_poly.pdbx_strand_id
1 'polypeptide(L)'
;CHKLLLWLVPHLDKFPRNRRFTLGERLESTLLMVLEEVIEASYSREKQASLHRANRRLAVARYLWRLCHELQVISTRRYEHGGRLDWEGFNPAVQSWIGHAQHAETEGLRPHGISGMLKPAQPFYFWRLP
;
A
#
# COMPACT_ATOMS: atom_id res chain seq x y z
N CYS A 1 -1.13 -3.47 -5.38
CA CYS A 1 0.36 -3.44 -5.37
C CYS A 1 0.98 -4.39 -6.41
N HIS A 2 0.64 -5.68 -6.43
CA HIS A 2 1.19 -6.62 -7.41
C HIS A 2 0.95 -6.19 -8.87
N LYS A 3 -0.28 -5.74 -9.19
CA LYS A 3 -0.64 -5.22 -10.52
C LYS A 3 0.18 -3.98 -10.91
N LEU A 4 0.41 -3.06 -9.98
CA LEU A 4 1.32 -1.92 -10.19
C LEU A 4 2.72 -2.37 -10.57
N LEU A 5 3.30 -3.31 -9.81
CA LEU A 5 4.66 -3.80 -10.06
C LEU A 5 4.77 -4.46 -11.43
N LEU A 6 3.81 -5.33 -11.79
CA LEU A 6 3.77 -5.97 -13.11
C LEU A 6 3.75 -4.95 -14.26
N TRP A 7 3.02 -3.85 -14.10
CA TRP A 7 2.96 -2.80 -15.12
C TRP A 7 4.20 -1.90 -15.10
N LEU A 8 4.71 -1.55 -13.91
CA LEU A 8 5.74 -0.53 -13.74
C LEU A 8 7.14 -1.04 -14.09
N VAL A 9 7.52 -2.25 -13.66
CA VAL A 9 8.88 -2.79 -13.82
C VAL A 9 9.37 -2.73 -15.28
N PRO A 10 8.58 -3.17 -16.29
CA PRO A 10 8.99 -3.06 -17.70
C PRO A 10 9.21 -1.63 -18.20
N HIS A 11 8.64 -0.63 -17.51
CA HIS A 11 8.88 0.78 -17.80
C HIS A 11 10.15 1.30 -17.13
N LEU A 12 10.48 0.84 -15.92
CA LEU A 12 11.72 1.18 -15.22
C LEU A 12 12.94 0.62 -15.95
N ASP A 13 12.81 -0.56 -16.56
CA ASP A 13 13.87 -1.15 -17.37
C ASP A 13 14.27 -0.31 -18.58
N LYS A 14 13.34 0.51 -19.07
CA LYS A 14 13.55 1.41 -20.22
C LYS A 14 14.10 2.78 -19.82
N PHE A 15 14.41 2.99 -18.54
CA PHE A 15 14.97 4.26 -18.09
C PHE A 15 16.37 4.47 -18.69
N PRO A 16 16.73 5.73 -19.01
CA PRO A 16 18.11 6.09 -19.34
C PRO A 16 19.07 5.63 -18.23
N ARG A 17 20.26 5.15 -18.62
CA ARG A 17 21.22 4.53 -17.69
C ARG A 17 21.54 5.38 -16.46
N ASN A 18 21.65 6.70 -16.64
CA ASN A 18 21.90 7.67 -15.57
C ASN A 18 20.75 7.81 -14.55
N ARG A 19 19.51 7.43 -14.93
CA ARG A 19 18.33 7.50 -14.07
C ARG A 19 17.86 6.12 -13.58
N ARG A 20 18.22 5.05 -14.29
CA ARG A 20 17.82 3.67 -13.93
C ARG A 20 18.36 3.23 -12.56
N PHE A 21 19.67 3.41 -12.33
CA PHE A 21 20.34 3.04 -11.07
C PHE A 21 20.13 4.03 -9.92
N THR A 22 19.33 5.07 -10.13
CA THR A 22 19.01 6.06 -9.09
C THR A 22 17.52 6.07 -8.82
N LEU A 23 16.72 6.51 -9.78
CA LEU A 23 15.27 6.62 -9.63
C LEU A 23 14.56 5.29 -9.89
N GLY A 24 14.97 4.56 -10.93
CA GLY A 24 14.33 3.28 -11.30
C GLY A 24 14.45 2.25 -10.19
N GLU A 25 15.68 1.93 -9.78
CA GLU A 25 15.99 0.96 -8.73
C GLU A 25 15.36 1.36 -7.38
N ARG A 26 15.42 2.65 -7.01
CA ARG A 26 14.81 3.13 -5.77
C ARG A 26 13.29 3.00 -5.78
N LEU A 27 12.64 3.28 -6.91
CA LEU A 27 11.20 3.16 -7.05
C LEU A 27 10.74 1.70 -6.99
N GLU A 28 11.42 0.81 -7.72
CA GLU A 28 11.15 -0.63 -7.71
C GLU A 28 11.32 -1.22 -6.30
N SER A 29 12.47 -0.97 -5.66
CA SER A 29 12.75 -1.45 -4.30
C SER A 29 11.72 -0.93 -3.29
N THR A 30 11.31 0.34 -3.41
CA THR A 30 10.31 0.91 -2.51
C THR A 30 8.95 0.22 -2.66
N LEU A 31 8.55 -0.13 -3.89
CA LEU A 31 7.30 -0.82 -4.15
C LEU A 31 7.32 -2.28 -3.73
N LEU A 32 8.46 -2.96 -3.86
CA LEU A 32 8.65 -4.30 -3.30
C LEU A 32 8.51 -4.30 -1.78
N MET A 33 9.11 -3.32 -1.09
CA MET A 33 8.92 -3.17 0.35
C MET A 33 7.45 -2.86 0.72
N VAL A 34 6.71 -2.11 -0.10
CA VAL A 34 5.27 -1.91 0.13
C VAL A 34 4.52 -3.23 0.05
N LEU A 35 4.85 -4.07 -0.95
CA LEU A 35 4.24 -5.39 -1.10
C LEU A 35 4.54 -6.28 0.12
N GLU A 36 5.78 -6.32 0.57
CA GLU A 36 6.22 -7.06 1.77
C GLU A 36 5.44 -6.64 3.02
N GLU A 37 5.30 -5.34 3.27
CA GLU A 37 4.59 -4.82 4.46
C GLU A 37 3.10 -5.15 4.43
N VAL A 38 2.49 -5.22 3.24
CA VAL A 38 1.08 -5.61 3.07
C VAL A 38 0.90 -7.11 3.29
N ILE A 39 1.84 -7.91 2.80
CA ILE A 39 1.88 -9.35 3.07
C ILE A 39 2.04 -9.56 4.59
N GLU A 40 2.97 -8.87 5.23
CA GLU A 40 3.19 -8.94 6.69
C GLU A 40 1.93 -8.56 7.47
N ALA A 41 1.25 -7.47 7.09
CA ALA A 41 -0.02 -7.07 7.69
C ALA A 41 -1.15 -8.13 7.52
N SER A 42 -1.05 -8.98 6.50
CA SER A 42 -2.04 -10.05 6.25
C SER A 42 -1.89 -11.20 7.25
N TYR A 43 -0.66 -11.46 7.73
CA TYR A 43 -0.36 -12.55 8.66
C TYR A 43 -0.15 -12.10 10.11
N SER A 44 0.16 -10.82 10.34
CA SER A 44 0.40 -10.27 11.68
C SER A 44 -0.89 -10.02 12.46
N ARG A 45 -0.81 -10.19 13.79
CA ARG A 45 -1.85 -9.72 14.73
C ARG A 45 -1.80 -8.20 14.89
N GLU A 46 -0.60 -7.61 14.80
CA GLU A 46 -0.37 -6.17 14.91
C GLU A 46 -0.26 -5.54 13.51
N LYS A 47 -1.40 -5.43 12.83
CA LYS A 47 -1.46 -4.98 11.44
C LYS A 47 -1.10 -3.51 11.25
N GLN A 48 -1.35 -2.69 12.27
CA GLN A 48 -1.20 -1.24 12.22
C GLN A 48 0.21 -0.81 11.85
N ALA A 49 1.21 -1.37 12.52
CA ALA A 49 2.60 -0.99 12.32
C ALA A 49 3.04 -1.21 10.86
N SER A 50 2.71 -2.38 10.30
CA SER A 50 3.03 -2.74 8.92
C SER A 50 2.25 -1.89 7.91
N LEU A 51 0.96 -1.64 8.15
CA LEU A 51 0.15 -0.80 7.26
C LEU A 51 0.60 0.66 7.25
N HIS A 52 0.98 1.22 8.40
CA HIS A 52 1.56 2.56 8.48
C HIS A 52 2.91 2.63 7.73
N ARG A 53 3.76 1.61 7.87
CA ARG A 53 5.01 1.49 7.12
C ARG A 53 4.77 1.41 5.60
N ALA A 54 3.82 0.58 5.17
CA ALA A 54 3.41 0.47 3.77
C ALA A 54 2.92 1.82 3.22
N ASN A 55 2.05 2.52 3.96
CA ASN A 55 1.49 3.80 3.52
C ASN A 55 2.59 4.87 3.35
N ARG A 56 3.54 4.97 4.29
CA ARG A 56 4.67 5.91 4.17
C ARG A 56 5.53 5.61 2.95
N ARG A 57 5.86 4.34 2.71
CA ARG A 57 6.66 3.94 1.53
C ARG A 57 5.90 4.19 0.23
N LEU A 58 4.59 3.95 0.20
CA LEU A 58 3.77 4.27 -0.96
C LEU A 58 3.79 5.78 -1.27
N ALA A 59 3.75 6.63 -0.25
CA ALA A 59 3.88 8.07 -0.43
C ALA A 59 5.23 8.44 -1.08
N VAL A 60 6.33 7.87 -0.59
CA VAL A 60 7.66 8.07 -1.20
C VAL A 60 7.66 7.64 -2.67
N ALA A 61 7.10 6.47 -2.98
CA ALA A 61 7.05 5.96 -4.34
C ALA A 61 6.22 6.85 -5.28
N ARG A 62 5.12 7.47 -4.81
CA ARG A 62 4.36 8.48 -5.58
C ARG A 62 5.19 9.72 -5.91
N TYR A 63 5.97 10.21 -4.95
CA TYR A 63 6.84 11.37 -5.18
C TYR A 63 7.98 11.03 -6.15
N LEU A 64 8.57 9.84 -6.04
CA LEU A 64 9.57 9.37 -7.00
C LEU A 64 9.00 9.24 -8.41
N TRP A 65 7.76 8.75 -8.55
CA TRP A 65 7.08 8.67 -9.85
C TRP A 65 6.84 10.05 -10.46
N ARG A 66 6.38 11.02 -9.65
CA ARG A 66 6.25 12.43 -10.05
C ARG A 66 7.60 13.02 -10.47
N LEU A 67 8.67 12.75 -9.73
CA LEU A 67 10.00 13.21 -10.08
C LEU A 67 10.49 12.63 -11.42
N CYS A 68 10.16 11.37 -11.72
CA CYS A 68 10.47 10.78 -13.03
C CYS A 68 9.77 11.53 -14.18
N HIS A 69 8.54 12.01 -13.96
CA HIS A 69 7.80 12.81 -14.92
C HIS A 69 8.37 14.22 -15.07
N GLU A 70 8.63 14.91 -13.96
CA GLU A 70 9.23 16.26 -13.97
C GLU A 70 10.60 16.27 -14.65
N LEU A 71 11.40 15.22 -14.46
CA LEU A 71 12.69 15.03 -15.12
C LEU A 71 12.58 14.50 -16.57
N GLN A 72 11.37 14.39 -17.12
CA GLN A 72 11.09 13.90 -18.48
C GLN A 72 11.64 12.48 -18.77
N VAL A 73 11.79 11.65 -17.73
CA VAL A 73 12.20 10.23 -17.87
C VAL A 73 11.04 9.40 -18.42
N ILE A 74 9.81 9.80 -18.10
CA ILE A 74 8.57 9.18 -18.56
C ILE A 74 7.66 10.22 -19.22
N SER A 75 6.85 9.78 -20.18
CA SER A 75 5.86 10.66 -20.82
C SER A 75 4.65 10.91 -19.91
N THR A 76 3.96 12.03 -20.13
CA THR A 76 2.72 12.38 -19.40
C THR A 76 1.68 11.26 -19.45
N ARG A 77 1.49 10.63 -20.61
CA ARG A 77 0.57 9.48 -20.75
C ARG A 77 0.93 8.32 -19.82
N ARG A 78 2.22 8.00 -19.67
CA ARG A 78 2.65 6.94 -18.74
C ARG A 78 2.46 7.40 -17.31
N TYR A 79 2.81 8.64 -17.00
CA TYR A 79 2.64 9.22 -15.67
C TYR A 79 1.18 9.11 -15.19
N GLU A 80 0.23 9.52 -16.02
CA GLU A 80 -1.22 9.43 -15.73
C GLU A 80 -1.70 7.99 -15.58
N HIS A 81 -1.30 7.10 -16.50
CA HIS A 81 -1.71 5.70 -16.43
C HIS A 81 -1.16 5.02 -15.16
N GLY A 82 0.11 5.29 -14.82
CA GLY A 82 0.72 4.85 -13.58
C GLY A 82 -0.05 5.34 -12.37
N GLY A 83 -0.47 6.62 -12.36
CA GLY A 83 -1.32 7.22 -11.33
C GLY A 83 -2.63 6.46 -11.08
N ARG A 84 -3.31 6.04 -12.17
CA ARG A 84 -4.62 5.37 -12.13
C ARG A 84 -4.57 3.89 -11.74
N LEU A 85 -3.43 3.21 -11.94
CA LEU A 85 -3.38 1.75 -11.95
C LEU A 85 -3.41 1.06 -10.58
N ASP A 86 -3.06 1.76 -9.49
CA ASP A 86 -3.02 1.12 -8.16
C ASP A 86 -2.86 2.12 -7.00
N TRP A 87 -2.31 3.32 -7.24
CA TRP A 87 -2.07 4.28 -6.15
C TRP A 87 -3.36 4.75 -5.47
N GLU A 88 -4.41 4.96 -6.26
CA GLU A 88 -5.72 5.44 -5.78
C GLU A 88 -6.56 4.35 -5.11
N GLY A 89 -6.42 3.09 -5.50
CA GLY A 89 -7.16 1.97 -4.90
C GLY A 89 -6.49 1.39 -3.65
N PHE A 90 -5.16 1.42 -3.60
CA PHE A 90 -4.39 0.90 -2.46
C PHE A 90 -4.56 1.74 -1.20
N ASN A 91 -4.57 3.07 -1.33
CA ASN A 91 -4.64 3.95 -0.16
C ASN A 91 -5.98 3.80 0.60
N PRO A 92 -7.17 3.83 -0.02
CA PRO A 92 -8.44 3.57 0.67
C PRO A 92 -8.50 2.19 1.33
N ALA A 93 -7.96 1.14 0.71
CA ALA A 93 -7.93 -0.20 1.30
C ALA A 93 -7.03 -0.25 2.54
N VAL A 94 -5.82 0.30 2.46
CA VAL A 94 -4.91 0.39 3.62
C VAL A 94 -5.49 1.28 4.72
N GLN A 95 -6.10 2.42 4.38
CA GLN A 95 -6.75 3.31 5.35
C GLN A 95 -7.97 2.64 6.00
N SER A 96 -8.77 1.89 5.23
CA SER A 96 -9.87 1.08 5.75
C SER A 96 -9.35 0.03 6.74
N TRP A 97 -8.24 -0.66 6.42
CA TRP A 97 -7.66 -1.66 7.32
C TRP A 97 -7.09 -1.03 8.60
N ILE A 98 -6.47 0.15 8.47
CA ILE A 98 -6.04 0.97 9.62
C ILE A 98 -7.26 1.35 10.47
N GLY A 99 -8.34 1.84 9.87
CA GLY A 99 -9.58 2.19 10.58
C GLY A 99 -10.22 1.01 11.29
N HIS A 100 -10.35 -0.15 10.63
CA HIS A 100 -10.90 -1.36 11.23
C HIS A 100 -10.05 -1.88 12.39
N ALA A 101 -8.72 -1.87 12.26
CA ALA A 101 -7.86 -2.29 13.35
C ALA A 101 -7.85 -1.29 14.53
N GLN A 102 -8.05 0.02 14.31
CA GLN A 102 -8.23 1.00 15.38
C GLN A 102 -9.56 0.81 16.14
N HIS A 103 -10.63 0.45 15.42
CA HIS A 103 -11.92 0.14 16.03
C HIS A 103 -11.91 -1.15 16.85
N ALA A 104 -11.23 -2.20 16.36
CA ALA A 104 -11.06 -3.45 17.11
C ALA A 104 -10.30 -3.25 18.43
N GLU A 105 -9.30 -2.36 18.45
CA GLU A 105 -8.49 -2.06 19.64
C GLU A 105 -9.25 -1.20 20.67
N THR A 106 -10.14 -0.31 20.21
CA THR A 106 -10.99 0.52 21.09
C THR A 106 -12.16 -0.23 21.72
N GLU A 107 -12.69 -1.28 21.09
CA GLU A 107 -13.69 -2.17 21.70
C GLU A 107 -13.11 -2.98 22.87
N GLY A 108 -11.83 -3.35 22.82
CA GLY A 108 -11.12 -4.05 23.91
C GLY A 108 -10.82 -3.18 25.13
N LEU A 109 -10.85 -1.85 24.99
CA LEU A 109 -10.53 -0.87 26.05
C LEU A 109 -11.76 -0.31 26.78
N ARG A 110 -12.99 -0.67 26.37
CA ARG A 110 -14.20 -0.24 27.08
C ARG A 110 -14.27 -0.95 28.44
N PRO A 111 -14.26 -0.23 29.57
CA PRO A 111 -14.40 -0.87 30.87
C PRO A 111 -15.74 -1.61 30.91
N HIS A 112 -15.72 -2.85 31.38
CA HIS A 112 -16.88 -3.73 31.48
C HIS A 112 -18.02 -3.04 32.23
N GLY A 113 -18.91 -2.41 31.47
CA GLY A 113 -20.07 -1.67 31.94
C GLY A 113 -21.28 -2.10 31.13
N ILE A 114 -21.93 -3.16 31.62
CA ILE A 114 -23.35 -3.46 31.47
C ILE A 114 -23.92 -3.40 30.04
N SER A 115 -23.89 -4.52 29.32
CA SER A 115 -25.06 -4.96 28.54
C SER A 115 -24.86 -6.40 28.06
N GLY A 116 -25.75 -7.28 28.51
CA GLY A 116 -25.86 -8.64 28.00
C GLY A 116 -26.33 -8.65 26.53
N MET A 117 -26.10 -9.79 25.88
CA MET A 117 -26.68 -10.16 24.58
C MET A 117 -26.30 -9.30 23.37
N LEU A 118 -25.09 -9.53 22.83
CA LEU A 118 -24.92 -9.85 21.41
C LEU A 118 -23.53 -10.47 21.22
N LYS A 119 -23.44 -11.75 20.88
CA LYS A 119 -22.29 -12.21 20.11
C LYS A 119 -22.42 -11.57 18.72
N PRO A 120 -21.32 -11.08 18.17
CA PRO A 120 -20.81 -11.86 17.06
C PRO A 120 -19.37 -12.27 17.32
N ALA A 121 -19.18 -13.57 17.48
CA ALA A 121 -17.94 -14.18 17.07
C ALA A 121 -17.89 -14.15 15.53
N GLN A 122 -16.69 -13.87 15.01
CA GLN A 122 -16.22 -14.01 13.63
C GLN A 122 -16.45 -12.80 12.69
N PRO A 123 -15.34 -12.32 12.12
CA PRO A 123 -15.26 -12.33 10.67
C PRO A 123 -14.02 -13.12 10.21
N PHE A 124 -14.10 -14.45 10.26
CA PHE A 124 -13.05 -15.34 9.73
C PHE A 124 -13.20 -15.65 8.23
N TYR A 125 -14.18 -15.07 7.54
CA TYR A 125 -14.51 -15.47 6.15
C TYR A 125 -14.71 -14.31 5.18
N PHE A 126 -13.92 -13.23 5.27
CA PHE A 126 -14.02 -12.13 4.29
C PHE A 126 -12.73 -11.70 3.59
N TRP A 127 -11.58 -12.34 3.87
CA TRP A 127 -10.31 -12.00 3.21
C TRP A 127 -9.97 -12.93 2.05
N ARG A 128 -10.91 -13.14 1.12
CA ARG A 128 -10.56 -13.64 -0.21
C ARG A 128 -10.24 -12.43 -1.08
N LEU A 129 -8.96 -12.11 -1.18
CA LEU A 129 -8.44 -11.17 -2.19
C LEU A 129 -8.91 -11.63 -3.59
N PRO A 130 -9.30 -10.70 -4.49
CA PRO A 130 -9.37 -10.98 -5.92
C PRO A 130 -7.98 -11.11 -6.57
#